data_AF-A0A6S6SQ23-F1
#
_entry.id   AF-A0A6S6SQ23-F1
#
_cell.length_a   1.000
_cell.length_b   1.000
_cell.length_c   1.000
_cell.angle_alpha   90.00
_cell.angle_beta   90.00
_cell.angle_gamma   90.00
#
_symmetry.space_group_name_H-M   'P 1'
#
loop_
_entity.id
_entity.type
_entity.pdbx_description
1 polymer ?
#
loop_
_entity_poly.entity_id
_entity_poly.type
_entity_poly.pdbx_seq_one_letter_code
_entity_poly.pdbx_strand_id
1 'polypeptide(L)'
;MRQISNFFFAILLIASFSNKTIAQDYPPNPESGKCYAKCMIPDEYESLTEEVLTKQATQRLEILPAQFETIDEQIEVKGATQRLEIIPAVYETVTERIEVKPASFRLEPVAATYKNVESQLMIRPEEVKLVEVPAVYETVTEQIEVAPASTKWVKRKGDKNCLSQDPEDCLVWCLVEVAAQYETVTKTIMKTGPTTRESVVAAQYRTNTDRVVETPATTRRVEIPAEYKNITKTVVVRPAETKVIEVPAEYKTVKKTVMVKAAETKTTEVPAQYRTVSNRRLVKAGGFSEWREVLCQNKINAVKVQEIQAALKSKGYNPGPIDNVMGKMTKSALVQFQKDNGLPIGQLDFDTLKALGVSY
;
A
#
# COMPACT_ATOMS: atom_id res chain seq x y z
N MET A 1 68.88 -5.24 34.83
CA MET A 1 68.47 -3.90 34.37
C MET A 1 68.04 -4.00 32.92
N ARG A 2 66.73 -3.93 32.67
CA ARG A 2 66.10 -3.99 31.33
C ARG A 2 65.13 -2.81 31.31
N GLN A 3 65.38 -1.80 30.47
CA GLN A 3 64.56 -0.60 30.42
C GLN A 3 63.26 -0.84 29.66
N ILE A 4 62.19 -0.29 30.21
CA ILE A 4 60.79 -0.41 29.80
C ILE A 4 60.47 0.76 28.87
N SER A 5 59.90 0.42 27.70
CA SER A 5 59.40 1.37 26.70
C SER A 5 58.07 1.97 27.16
N ASN A 6 58.04 3.30 27.35
CA ASN A 6 56.83 4.06 27.65
C ASN A 6 56.17 4.51 26.34
N PHE A 7 55.09 3.84 25.96
CA PHE A 7 54.19 4.25 24.88
C PHE A 7 53.27 5.38 25.40
N PHE A 8 53.55 6.62 25.01
CA PHE A 8 52.65 7.76 25.23
C PHE A 8 51.51 7.71 24.21
N PHE A 9 50.33 7.24 24.64
CA PHE A 9 49.09 7.33 23.87
C PHE A 9 48.54 8.76 23.98
N ALA A 10 48.77 9.57 22.95
CA ALA A 10 48.17 10.89 22.81
C ALA A 10 46.71 10.74 22.34
N ILE A 11 45.77 10.85 23.27
CA ILE A 11 44.34 10.90 22.98
C ILE A 11 44.01 12.31 22.45
N LEU A 12 43.83 12.41 21.12
CA LEU A 12 43.37 13.60 20.42
C LEU A 12 41.85 13.75 20.65
N LEU A 13 41.45 14.59 21.59
CA LEU A 13 40.07 15.01 21.82
C LEU A 13 39.63 15.91 20.65
N ILE A 14 39.00 15.32 19.64
CA ILE A 14 38.34 16.06 18.54
C ILE A 14 37.06 16.67 19.12
N ALA A 15 37.13 17.93 19.56
CA ALA A 15 35.95 18.73 19.81
C ALA A 15 35.21 18.91 18.48
N SER A 16 34.13 18.14 18.30
CA SER A 16 33.19 18.33 17.19
C SER A 16 32.46 19.65 17.41
N PHE A 17 33.05 20.76 16.95
CA PHE A 17 32.29 21.97 16.69
C PHE A 17 31.28 21.62 15.61
N SER A 18 30.07 21.27 16.03
CA SER A 18 28.91 21.28 15.17
C SER A 18 28.75 22.73 14.73
N ASN A 19 29.29 23.07 13.55
CA ASN A 19 28.89 24.27 12.84
C ASN A 19 27.39 24.13 12.63
N LYS A 20 26.59 24.73 13.52
CA LYS A 20 25.22 25.08 13.19
C LYS A 20 25.33 26.07 12.06
N THR A 21 25.28 25.58 10.83
CA THR A 21 24.86 26.38 9.69
C THR A 21 23.49 26.92 10.07
N ILE A 22 23.46 28.18 10.52
CA ILE A 22 22.24 28.96 10.55
C ILE A 22 21.81 28.96 9.09
N ALA A 23 20.83 28.11 8.75
CA ALA A 23 20.19 28.15 7.46
C ALA A 23 19.63 29.56 7.35
N GLN A 24 20.32 30.38 6.56
CA GLN A 24 19.92 31.76 6.37
C GLN A 24 18.60 31.69 5.62
N ASP A 25 17.52 31.96 6.35
CA ASP A 25 16.14 31.83 5.92
C ASP A 25 15.86 32.89 4.85
N TYR A 26 15.94 32.49 3.58
CA TYR A 26 15.71 33.34 2.41
C TYR A 26 14.32 33.08 1.82
N PRO A 27 13.73 34.05 1.10
CA PRO A 27 12.46 33.87 0.39
C PRO A 27 12.46 32.63 -0.51
N PRO A 28 11.39 31.82 -0.48
CA PRO A 28 11.23 30.72 -1.43
C PRO A 28 10.97 31.26 -2.84
N ASN A 29 11.68 30.72 -3.84
CA ASN A 29 11.56 31.08 -5.26
C ASN A 29 11.67 32.60 -5.57
N PRO A 30 12.81 33.23 -5.26
CA PRO A 30 13.00 34.65 -5.51
C PRO A 30 13.19 34.93 -7.02
N GLU A 31 12.54 35.97 -7.53
CA GLU A 31 12.82 36.48 -8.88
C GLU A 31 13.84 37.61 -8.83
N SER A 32 14.62 37.71 -9.90
CA SER A 32 15.64 38.73 -10.06
C SER A 32 15.06 40.14 -10.11
N GLY A 33 15.72 41.10 -9.44
CA GLY A 33 15.29 42.49 -9.41
C GLY A 33 14.13 42.81 -8.46
N LYS A 34 13.57 41.81 -7.77
CA LYS A 34 12.50 41.96 -6.78
C LYS A 34 13.03 42.10 -5.35
N CYS A 35 12.20 42.67 -4.47
CA CYS A 35 12.51 42.87 -3.06
C CYS A 35 11.55 42.09 -2.19
N TYR A 36 12.09 41.47 -1.14
CA TYR A 36 11.31 40.63 -0.23
C TYR A 36 11.51 41.07 1.22
N ALA A 37 10.43 41.01 2.00
CA ALA A 37 10.44 41.25 3.43
C ALA A 37 9.56 40.23 4.16
N LYS A 38 9.91 39.93 5.41
CA LYS A 38 9.07 39.10 6.29
C LYS A 38 7.92 39.93 6.82
N CYS A 39 6.70 39.48 6.57
CA CYS A 39 5.49 40.13 7.05
C CYS A 39 4.94 39.43 8.28
N MET A 40 4.25 40.17 9.15
CA MET A 40 3.60 39.61 10.33
C MET A 40 2.21 39.10 9.95
N ILE A 41 1.98 37.80 10.07
CA ILE A 41 0.68 37.15 9.84
C ILE A 41 -0.04 36.96 11.17
N PRO A 42 -1.37 37.22 11.26
CA PRO A 42 -2.14 36.92 12.45
C PRO A 42 -2.36 35.41 12.67
N ASP A 43 -2.56 35.01 13.93
CA ASP A 43 -2.89 33.64 14.30
C ASP A 43 -4.25 33.20 13.73
N GLU A 44 -4.33 31.95 13.25
CA GLU A 44 -5.56 31.33 12.76
C GLU A 44 -6.09 30.29 13.77
N TYR A 45 -7.34 30.44 14.21
CA TYR A 45 -7.98 29.57 15.20
C TYR A 45 -9.18 28.83 14.59
N GLU A 46 -9.36 27.56 14.95
CA GLU A 46 -10.53 26.75 14.60
C GLU A 46 -11.27 26.32 15.88
N SER A 47 -12.60 26.31 15.83
CA SER A 47 -13.44 25.83 16.92
C SER A 47 -13.70 24.34 16.74
N LEU A 48 -13.20 23.53 17.67
CA LEU A 48 -13.43 22.08 17.70
C LEU A 48 -14.51 21.74 18.73
N THR A 49 -15.48 20.92 18.31
CA THR A 49 -16.52 20.37 19.17
C THR A 49 -16.23 18.91 19.45
N GLU A 50 -16.00 18.56 20.71
CA GLU A 50 -15.80 17.18 21.16
C GLU A 50 -16.99 16.73 22.01
N GLU A 51 -17.52 15.54 21.73
CA GLU A 51 -18.52 14.88 22.57
C GLU A 51 -17.83 14.06 23.65
N VAL A 52 -17.87 14.57 24.89
CA VAL A 52 -17.28 13.89 26.04
C VAL A 52 -18.33 12.99 26.68
N LEU A 53 -18.00 11.69 26.79
CA LEU A 53 -18.81 10.68 27.46
C LEU A 53 -19.01 11.05 28.94
N THR A 54 -20.25 11.32 29.33
CA THR A 54 -20.59 11.69 30.72
C THR A 54 -21.08 10.49 31.52
N LYS A 55 -21.75 9.54 30.87
CA LYS A 55 -22.18 8.27 31.48
C LYS A 55 -22.02 7.14 30.48
N GLN A 56 -21.37 6.07 30.90
CA GLN A 56 -21.19 4.87 30.09
C GLN A 56 -22.53 4.16 29.86
N ALA A 57 -22.64 3.46 28.74
CA ALA A 57 -23.78 2.58 28.49
C ALA A 57 -23.77 1.44 29.51
N THR A 58 -24.95 1.09 30.03
CA THR A 58 -25.09 0.01 31.02
C THR A 58 -26.17 -0.97 30.58
N GLN A 59 -26.05 -2.21 31.04
CA GLN A 59 -27.02 -3.26 30.75
C GLN A 59 -27.85 -3.54 31.99
N ARG A 60 -29.17 -3.54 31.84
CA ARG A 60 -30.11 -4.00 32.86
C ARG A 60 -30.58 -5.40 32.51
N LEU A 61 -30.37 -6.34 33.43
CA LEU A 61 -30.83 -7.72 33.31
C LEU A 61 -32.12 -7.92 34.11
N GLU A 62 -33.16 -8.42 33.46
CA GLU A 62 -34.40 -8.85 34.10
C GLU A 62 -34.51 -10.38 33.99
N ILE A 63 -34.68 -11.08 35.12
CA ILE A 63 -34.76 -12.54 35.18
C ILE A 63 -36.23 -12.96 35.03
N LEU A 64 -36.55 -13.70 33.98
CA LEU A 64 -37.86 -14.33 33.79
C LEU A 64 -37.84 -15.74 34.40
N PRO A 65 -38.79 -16.11 35.29
CA PRO A 65 -38.76 -17.40 35.99
C PRO A 65 -39.08 -18.58 35.07
N ALA A 66 -38.57 -19.76 35.42
CA ALA A 66 -38.81 -21.02 34.70
C ALA A 66 -40.27 -21.50 34.83
N GLN A 67 -40.78 -22.17 33.80
CA GLN A 67 -42.13 -22.75 33.76
C GLN A 67 -42.06 -24.28 33.81
N PHE A 68 -42.95 -24.90 34.58
CA PHE A 68 -43.02 -26.35 34.80
C PHE A 68 -44.40 -26.88 34.41
N GLU A 69 -44.44 -28.07 33.81
CA GLU A 69 -45.68 -28.77 33.44
C GLU A 69 -45.61 -30.23 33.93
N THR A 70 -46.75 -30.79 34.33
CA THR A 70 -46.83 -32.20 34.77
C THR A 70 -47.41 -33.05 33.66
N ILE A 71 -46.62 -34.01 33.17
CA ILE A 71 -46.97 -34.89 32.06
C ILE A 71 -47.08 -36.33 32.57
N ASP A 72 -48.02 -37.09 32.00
CA ASP A 72 -48.26 -38.50 32.31
C ASP A 72 -47.30 -39.40 31.50
N GLU A 73 -46.41 -40.14 32.17
CA GLU A 73 -45.43 -41.07 31.55
C GLU A 73 -45.87 -42.52 31.83
N GLN A 74 -46.09 -43.32 30.78
CA GLN A 74 -46.44 -44.75 30.91
C GLN A 74 -45.18 -45.61 31.02
N ILE A 75 -45.05 -46.34 32.12
CA ILE A 75 -43.92 -47.23 32.41
C ILE A 75 -44.41 -48.68 32.29
N GLU A 76 -43.67 -49.48 31.53
CA GLU A 76 -43.93 -50.90 31.30
C GLU A 76 -43.66 -51.70 32.59
N VAL A 77 -44.68 -52.37 33.11
CA VAL A 77 -44.58 -53.15 34.35
C VAL A 77 -44.24 -54.61 34.03
N LYS A 78 -44.64 -55.10 32.85
CA LYS A 78 -44.39 -56.48 32.42
C LYS A 78 -44.27 -56.58 30.90
N GLY A 79 -43.14 -57.15 30.45
CA GLY A 79 -42.79 -57.27 29.04
C GLY A 79 -43.64 -58.27 28.26
N ALA A 80 -43.82 -57.98 26.96
CA ALA A 80 -44.49 -58.88 26.03
C ALA A 80 -43.73 -60.22 25.89
N THR A 81 -44.46 -61.33 25.78
CA THR A 81 -43.87 -62.68 25.63
C THR A 81 -44.42 -63.38 24.39
N GLN A 82 -43.65 -64.33 23.85
CA GLN A 82 -43.93 -64.98 22.57
C GLN A 82 -44.03 -66.51 22.74
N ARG A 83 -45.03 -67.13 22.10
CA ARG A 83 -45.19 -68.60 22.03
C ARG A 83 -45.10 -69.09 20.58
N LEU A 84 -44.32 -70.14 20.35
CA LEU A 84 -44.01 -70.68 19.02
C LEU A 84 -44.82 -71.95 18.71
N GLU A 85 -45.41 -72.02 17.51
CA GLU A 85 -46.11 -73.20 16.97
C GLU A 85 -45.42 -73.66 15.66
N ILE A 86 -45.05 -74.94 15.54
CA ILE A 86 -44.18 -75.45 14.45
C ILE A 86 -45.02 -76.10 13.33
N ILE A 87 -44.83 -75.64 12.09
CA ILE A 87 -45.46 -76.18 10.87
C ILE A 87 -44.43 -77.01 10.08
N PRO A 88 -44.71 -78.27 9.67
CA PRO A 88 -43.72 -79.16 9.05
C PRO A 88 -43.42 -78.84 7.57
N ALA A 89 -42.25 -79.30 7.10
CA ALA A 89 -41.72 -79.01 5.76
C ALA A 89 -42.32 -79.89 4.63
N VAL A 90 -42.38 -79.32 3.42
CA VAL A 90 -42.92 -79.97 2.20
C VAL A 90 -41.83 -80.10 1.13
N TYR A 91 -41.76 -81.24 0.43
CA TYR A 91 -40.72 -81.59 -0.54
C TYR A 91 -41.28 -81.82 -1.96
N GLU A 92 -40.49 -81.49 -2.99
CA GLU A 92 -40.79 -81.74 -4.41
C GLU A 92 -39.51 -82.16 -5.17
N THR A 93 -39.65 -82.97 -6.22
CA THR A 93 -38.54 -83.42 -7.08
C THR A 93 -38.40 -82.57 -8.33
N VAL A 94 -37.24 -81.94 -8.52
CA VAL A 94 -36.95 -81.06 -9.67
C VAL A 94 -35.78 -81.61 -10.48
N THR A 95 -35.85 -81.48 -11.81
CA THR A 95 -34.78 -81.84 -12.76
C THR A 95 -33.91 -80.63 -13.07
N GLU A 96 -32.60 -80.73 -12.83
CA GLU A 96 -31.63 -79.64 -13.03
C GLU A 96 -30.58 -80.04 -14.09
N ARG A 97 -30.29 -79.14 -15.04
CA ARG A 97 -29.30 -79.35 -16.12
C ARG A 97 -27.95 -78.80 -15.68
N ILE A 98 -27.00 -79.69 -15.38
CA ILE A 98 -25.65 -79.35 -14.90
C ILE A 98 -24.65 -79.37 -16.05
N GLU A 99 -23.77 -78.36 -16.06
CA GLU A 99 -22.64 -78.21 -16.98
C GLU A 99 -21.56 -79.24 -16.65
N VAL A 100 -21.29 -80.14 -17.59
CA VAL A 100 -20.33 -81.25 -17.38
C VAL A 100 -18.93 -80.83 -17.82
N LYS A 101 -18.83 -79.87 -18.74
CA LYS A 101 -17.55 -79.35 -19.23
C LYS A 101 -17.68 -77.89 -19.64
N PRO A 102 -16.89 -76.98 -19.04
CA PRO A 102 -17.04 -75.56 -19.28
C PRO A 102 -16.48 -75.11 -20.62
N ALA A 103 -17.08 -74.03 -21.15
CA ALA A 103 -16.62 -73.38 -22.36
C ALA A 103 -15.17 -72.90 -22.17
N SER A 104 -14.32 -73.15 -23.17
CA SER A 104 -12.89 -72.80 -23.13
C SER A 104 -12.53 -71.96 -24.35
N PHE A 105 -11.35 -71.36 -24.38
CA PHE A 105 -10.90 -70.57 -25.53
C PHE A 105 -9.42 -70.80 -25.81
N ARG A 106 -9.00 -70.55 -27.05
CA ARG A 106 -7.60 -70.57 -27.48
C ARG A 106 -7.19 -69.18 -27.97
N LEU A 107 -5.94 -68.79 -27.69
CA LEU A 107 -5.32 -67.54 -28.13
C LEU A 107 -4.39 -67.80 -29.31
N GLU A 108 -4.49 -66.99 -30.36
CA GLU A 108 -3.60 -67.00 -31.54
C GLU A 108 -2.74 -65.72 -31.58
N PRO A 109 -1.41 -65.80 -31.79
CA PRO A 109 -0.52 -64.64 -31.76
C PRO A 109 -0.44 -63.89 -33.11
N VAL A 110 -0.43 -62.55 -33.02
CA VAL A 110 -0.26 -61.59 -34.13
C VAL A 110 1.06 -60.83 -33.89
N ALA A 111 1.98 -60.85 -34.86
CA ALA A 111 3.35 -60.36 -34.71
C ALA A 111 3.49 -58.83 -34.82
N ALA A 112 4.55 -58.29 -34.21
CA ALA A 112 4.88 -56.86 -34.16
C ALA A 112 5.51 -56.34 -35.47
N THR A 113 5.31 -55.05 -35.78
CA THR A 113 5.93 -54.36 -36.93
C THR A 113 6.88 -53.23 -36.52
N TYR A 114 7.90 -52.94 -37.34
CA TYR A 114 9.03 -52.04 -37.03
C TYR A 114 9.28 -51.02 -38.16
N LYS A 115 9.79 -49.83 -37.81
CA LYS A 115 10.16 -48.75 -38.76
C LYS A 115 11.53 -48.14 -38.43
N ASN A 116 12.27 -47.70 -39.45
CA ASN A 116 13.58 -47.07 -39.31
C ASN A 116 13.48 -45.55 -39.25
N VAL A 117 14.24 -44.90 -38.37
CA VAL A 117 14.28 -43.44 -38.20
C VAL A 117 15.75 -42.97 -38.20
N GLU A 118 16.04 -41.89 -38.94
CA GLU A 118 17.39 -41.31 -39.08
C GLU A 118 17.57 -40.04 -38.23
N SER A 119 18.73 -39.88 -37.61
CA SER A 119 19.10 -38.68 -36.84
C SER A 119 20.55 -38.24 -37.14
N GLN A 120 20.82 -36.92 -37.14
CA GLN A 120 22.16 -36.36 -37.38
C GLN A 120 22.87 -36.00 -36.05
N LEU A 121 24.09 -36.49 -35.85
CA LEU A 121 24.95 -36.28 -34.68
C LEU A 121 26.15 -35.37 -35.04
N MET A 122 26.31 -34.25 -34.34
CA MET A 122 27.38 -33.26 -34.55
C MET A 122 28.72 -33.76 -34.01
N ILE A 123 29.77 -33.78 -34.83
CA ILE A 123 31.06 -34.37 -34.46
C ILE A 123 32.05 -33.29 -33.99
N ARG A 124 32.03 -32.11 -34.61
CA ARG A 124 32.94 -31.02 -34.25
C ARG A 124 32.21 -29.67 -34.36
N PRO A 125 32.14 -28.88 -33.26
CA PRO A 125 31.48 -27.58 -33.26
C PRO A 125 32.34 -26.50 -33.94
N GLU A 126 31.69 -25.39 -34.30
CA GLU A 126 32.25 -24.25 -35.03
C GLU A 126 33.21 -23.41 -34.16
N GLU A 127 34.29 -22.88 -34.77
CA GLU A 127 35.33 -22.11 -34.06
C GLU A 127 35.60 -20.77 -34.76
N VAL A 128 35.79 -19.71 -33.96
CA VAL A 128 35.89 -18.31 -34.41
C VAL A 128 37.27 -17.72 -34.05
N LYS A 129 37.96 -17.10 -35.02
CA LYS A 129 39.24 -16.40 -34.79
C LYS A 129 39.10 -14.89 -35.05
N LEU A 130 39.58 -14.08 -34.10
CA LEU A 130 39.47 -12.61 -34.09
C LEU A 130 40.75 -11.94 -34.66
N VAL A 131 40.59 -10.93 -35.51
CA VAL A 131 41.68 -10.10 -36.07
C VAL A 131 41.45 -8.62 -35.73
N GLU A 132 42.45 -7.94 -35.16
CA GLU A 132 42.34 -6.56 -34.62
C GLU A 132 42.55 -5.45 -35.68
N VAL A 133 41.73 -4.41 -35.63
CA VAL A 133 41.82 -3.17 -36.44
C VAL A 133 42.07 -1.97 -35.52
N PRO A 134 43.05 -1.09 -35.79
CA PRO A 134 43.45 0.00 -34.88
C PRO A 134 42.52 1.23 -34.90
N ALA A 135 42.58 2.03 -33.83
CA ALA A 135 41.71 3.17 -33.59
C ALA A 135 42.09 4.46 -34.34
N VAL A 136 41.11 5.32 -34.61
CA VAL A 136 41.25 6.62 -35.31
C VAL A 136 40.87 7.77 -34.37
N TYR A 137 41.62 8.88 -34.38
CA TYR A 137 41.46 10.05 -33.48
C TYR A 137 41.22 11.36 -34.25
N GLU A 138 40.50 12.30 -33.62
CA GLU A 138 40.18 13.64 -34.14
C GLU A 138 40.24 14.68 -32.99
N THR A 139 40.71 15.89 -33.27
CA THR A 139 40.76 17.01 -32.30
C THR A 139 39.55 17.93 -32.43
N VAL A 140 38.83 18.15 -31.32
CA VAL A 140 37.63 18.99 -31.25
C VAL A 140 37.82 20.10 -30.21
N THR A 141 37.38 21.31 -30.54
CA THR A 141 37.36 22.48 -29.63
C THR A 141 35.95 22.69 -29.06
N GLU A 142 35.85 22.82 -27.73
CA GLU A 142 34.59 23.00 -27.01
C GLU A 142 34.69 24.21 -26.08
N GLN A 143 33.68 25.09 -26.06
CA GLN A 143 33.56 26.15 -25.06
C GLN A 143 32.82 25.59 -23.84
N ILE A 144 33.51 25.56 -22.70
CA ILE A 144 33.01 25.02 -21.44
C ILE A 144 32.69 26.18 -20.50
N GLU A 145 31.49 26.17 -19.94
CA GLU A 145 31.06 27.11 -18.91
C GLU A 145 31.80 26.81 -17.61
N VAL A 146 32.68 27.73 -17.19
CA VAL A 146 33.51 27.56 -15.97
C VAL A 146 32.79 28.07 -14.73
N ALA A 147 31.83 28.98 -14.90
CA ALA A 147 30.91 29.38 -13.85
C ALA A 147 29.55 29.77 -14.46
N PRO A 148 28.44 29.15 -13.99
CA PRO A 148 27.11 29.51 -14.46
C PRO A 148 26.70 30.91 -14.02
N ALA A 149 25.79 31.51 -14.79
CA ALA A 149 25.09 32.69 -14.33
C ALA A 149 24.41 32.37 -13.00
N SER A 150 24.72 33.13 -11.96
CA SER A 150 24.30 32.83 -10.60
C SER A 150 23.71 34.06 -9.94
N THR A 151 22.78 33.86 -9.03
CA THR A 151 22.11 34.93 -8.32
C THR A 151 22.68 35.07 -6.91
N LYS A 152 23.02 36.29 -6.49
CA LYS A 152 23.54 36.58 -5.16
C LYS A 152 22.60 37.50 -4.37
N TRP A 153 22.35 37.11 -3.13
CA TRP A 153 21.63 37.91 -2.15
C TRP A 153 22.49 39.08 -1.64
N VAL A 154 21.98 40.30 -1.79
CA VAL A 154 22.61 41.51 -1.26
C VAL A 154 21.71 42.11 -0.18
N LYS A 155 22.21 42.13 1.06
CA LYS A 155 21.56 42.77 2.21
C LYS A 155 21.68 44.30 2.08
N ARG A 156 20.58 45.01 1.95
CA ARG A 156 20.56 46.48 1.88
C ARG A 156 20.35 47.07 3.27
N LYS A 157 20.78 48.32 3.49
CA LYS A 157 20.56 49.05 4.75
C LYS A 157 19.05 49.16 4.99
N GLY A 158 18.60 48.96 6.23
CA GLY A 158 17.17 48.95 6.57
C GLY A 158 16.45 50.21 6.12
N ASP A 159 15.23 50.02 5.59
CA ASP A 159 14.47 51.12 4.99
C ASP A 159 14.09 52.17 6.05
N LYS A 160 14.30 53.46 5.77
CA LYS A 160 13.79 54.57 6.61
C LYS A 160 12.27 54.48 6.81
N ASN A 161 11.58 53.82 5.87
CA ASN A 161 10.14 53.69 5.83
C ASN A 161 9.59 52.43 6.54
N CYS A 162 10.43 51.63 7.18
CA CYS A 162 10.02 50.41 7.88
C CYS A 162 8.96 50.66 8.98
N LEU A 163 7.91 49.81 9.03
CA LEU A 163 6.78 49.97 9.95
C LEU A 163 6.97 49.26 11.30
N SER A 164 7.98 48.39 11.43
CA SER A 164 8.34 47.73 12.69
C SER A 164 9.13 48.66 13.62
N GLN A 165 9.00 48.45 14.92
CA GLN A 165 9.79 49.15 15.95
C GLN A 165 11.21 48.57 16.06
N ASP A 166 11.42 47.32 15.67
CA ASP A 166 12.72 46.64 15.74
C ASP A 166 13.55 46.84 14.45
N PRO A 167 14.79 47.35 14.53
CA PRO A 167 15.64 47.60 13.36
C PRO A 167 16.02 46.35 12.54
N GLU A 168 15.90 45.16 13.12
CA GLU A 168 16.23 43.88 12.47
C GLU A 168 15.08 43.34 11.59
N ASP A 169 13.84 43.75 11.84
CA ASP A 169 12.66 43.40 11.01
C ASP A 169 12.65 44.16 9.67
N CYS A 170 13.54 45.14 9.53
CA CYS A 170 13.59 46.08 8.40
C CYS A 170 14.58 45.67 7.30
N LEU A 171 15.08 44.42 7.34
CA LEU A 171 16.11 43.93 6.45
C LEU A 171 15.53 43.45 5.12
N VAL A 172 15.62 44.30 4.09
CA VAL A 172 15.24 43.94 2.72
C VAL A 172 16.40 43.23 2.03
N TRP A 173 16.09 42.06 1.47
CA TRP A 173 17.01 41.26 0.67
C TRP A 173 16.69 41.45 -0.81
N CYS A 174 17.70 41.78 -1.60
CA CYS A 174 17.59 41.87 -3.06
C CYS A 174 18.41 40.75 -3.69
N LEU A 175 17.80 40.04 -4.64
CA LEU A 175 18.51 39.06 -5.47
C LEU A 175 19.06 39.77 -6.72
N VAL A 176 20.37 39.69 -6.93
CA VAL A 176 21.07 40.29 -8.08
C VAL A 176 21.71 39.20 -8.93
N GLU A 177 21.60 39.30 -10.25
CA GLU A 177 22.22 38.38 -11.21
C GLU A 177 23.71 38.67 -11.44
N VAL A 178 24.51 37.61 -11.47
CA VAL A 178 25.93 37.57 -11.86
C VAL A 178 26.01 36.76 -13.15
N ALA A 179 26.59 37.33 -14.21
CA ALA A 179 26.67 36.71 -15.53
C ALA A 179 27.60 35.47 -15.59
N ALA A 180 27.33 34.56 -16.52
CA ALA A 180 28.12 33.33 -16.75
C ALA A 180 29.52 33.62 -17.33
N GLN A 181 30.48 32.75 -17.01
CA GLN A 181 31.88 32.82 -17.49
C GLN A 181 32.22 31.57 -18.32
N TYR A 182 32.89 31.74 -19.46
CA TYR A 182 33.22 30.68 -20.42
C TYR A 182 34.74 30.58 -20.68
N GLU A 183 35.24 29.36 -20.84
CA GLU A 183 36.62 29.04 -21.23
C GLU A 183 36.63 28.03 -22.40
N THR A 184 37.61 28.09 -23.31
CA THR A 184 37.67 27.19 -24.47
C THR A 184 38.74 26.12 -24.28
N VAL A 185 38.38 24.84 -24.41
CA VAL A 185 39.29 23.70 -24.22
C VAL A 185 39.39 22.87 -25.50
N THR A 186 40.61 22.51 -25.88
CA THR A 186 40.91 21.61 -27.00
C THR A 186 41.08 20.17 -26.50
N LYS A 187 40.34 19.22 -27.06
CA LYS A 187 40.43 17.79 -26.69
C LYS A 187 40.60 16.91 -27.92
N THR A 188 41.57 16.00 -27.89
CA THR A 188 41.70 14.91 -28.86
C THR A 188 40.79 13.76 -28.43
N ILE A 189 39.77 13.45 -29.23
CA ILE A 189 38.82 12.36 -28.98
C ILE A 189 39.05 11.20 -29.96
N MET A 190 38.90 9.97 -29.48
CA MET A 190 38.96 8.76 -30.29
C MET A 190 37.62 8.60 -31.01
N LYS A 191 37.61 8.73 -32.34
CA LYS A 191 36.38 8.71 -33.15
C LYS A 191 35.86 7.29 -33.33
N THR A 192 36.76 6.33 -33.51
CA THR A 192 36.44 4.90 -33.60
C THR A 192 37.51 4.12 -32.86
N GLY A 193 37.10 3.32 -31.86
CA GLY A 193 38.00 2.46 -31.09
C GLY A 193 38.54 1.27 -31.89
N PRO A 194 39.52 0.52 -31.35
CA PRO A 194 40.03 -0.65 -32.05
C PRO A 194 38.95 -1.74 -32.04
N THR A 195 38.68 -2.34 -33.20
CA THR A 195 37.62 -3.37 -33.34
C THR A 195 38.23 -4.66 -33.85
N THR A 196 37.76 -5.79 -33.35
CA THR A 196 38.10 -7.11 -33.88
C THR A 196 37.04 -7.61 -34.85
N ARG A 197 37.47 -8.25 -35.94
CA ARG A 197 36.58 -8.94 -36.87
C ARG A 197 36.76 -10.46 -36.76
N GLU A 198 35.64 -11.16 -36.72
CA GLU A 198 35.55 -12.61 -36.58
C GLU A 198 35.60 -13.34 -37.93
N SER A 199 36.36 -14.44 -37.99
CA SER A 199 36.41 -15.41 -39.08
C SER A 199 36.01 -16.78 -38.54
N VAL A 200 34.97 -17.40 -39.13
CA VAL A 200 34.32 -18.58 -38.57
C VAL A 200 34.59 -19.84 -39.40
N VAL A 201 34.87 -20.97 -38.76
CA VAL A 201 35.11 -22.28 -39.39
C VAL A 201 33.96 -23.24 -39.07
N ALA A 202 33.17 -23.61 -40.09
CA ALA A 202 31.89 -24.31 -39.96
C ALA A 202 31.96 -25.72 -39.35
N ALA A 203 30.91 -26.09 -38.60
CA ALA A 203 30.75 -27.38 -37.91
C ALA A 203 30.46 -28.56 -38.86
N GLN A 204 30.78 -29.78 -38.41
CA GLN A 204 30.60 -31.03 -39.17
C GLN A 204 29.66 -32.03 -38.45
N TYR A 205 28.79 -32.72 -39.22
CA TYR A 205 27.75 -33.64 -38.74
C TYR A 205 27.82 -35.02 -39.44
N ARG A 206 27.30 -36.07 -38.78
CA ARG A 206 27.12 -37.44 -39.33
C ARG A 206 25.76 -38.01 -38.96
N THR A 207 25.10 -38.71 -39.88
CA THR A 207 23.81 -39.39 -39.65
C THR A 207 23.93 -40.83 -39.17
N ASN A 208 22.96 -41.27 -38.38
CA ASN A 208 22.78 -42.66 -37.95
C ASN A 208 21.30 -43.09 -38.02
N THR A 209 21.03 -44.36 -38.30
CA THR A 209 19.69 -44.91 -38.54
C THR A 209 19.34 -45.99 -37.52
N ASP A 210 18.27 -45.81 -36.75
CA ASP A 210 17.83 -46.75 -35.72
C ASP A 210 16.44 -47.36 -36.05
N ARG A 211 16.27 -48.66 -35.79
CA ARG A 211 15.04 -49.42 -36.08
C ARG A 211 14.21 -49.61 -34.83
N VAL A 212 13.03 -49.01 -34.79
CA VAL A 212 12.17 -48.94 -33.59
C VAL A 212 10.84 -49.69 -33.84
N VAL A 213 10.32 -50.36 -32.82
CA VAL A 213 9.02 -51.08 -32.85
C VAL A 213 7.90 -50.05 -33.01
N GLU A 214 7.10 -50.18 -34.06
CA GLU A 214 5.97 -49.26 -34.33
C GLU A 214 4.69 -49.77 -33.66
N THR A 215 4.45 -51.08 -33.67
CA THR A 215 3.30 -51.71 -32.96
C THR A 215 3.70 -53.08 -32.37
N PRO A 216 3.41 -53.34 -31.08
CA PRO A 216 3.81 -54.59 -30.40
C PRO A 216 2.86 -55.76 -30.70
N ALA A 217 3.35 -56.99 -30.54
CA ALA A 217 2.61 -58.22 -30.81
C ALA A 217 1.43 -58.42 -29.84
N THR A 218 0.29 -58.89 -30.33
CA THR A 218 -0.95 -59.10 -29.54
C THR A 218 -1.59 -60.45 -29.85
N THR A 219 -2.56 -60.91 -29.06
CA THR A 219 -3.22 -62.22 -29.27
C THR A 219 -4.74 -62.09 -29.47
N ARG A 220 -5.31 -62.96 -30.31
CA ARG A 220 -6.74 -63.01 -30.65
C ARG A 220 -7.39 -64.27 -30.04
N ARG A 221 -8.52 -64.12 -29.34
CA ARG A 221 -9.24 -65.20 -28.62
C ARG A 221 -10.36 -65.82 -29.48
N VAL A 222 -10.43 -67.15 -29.54
CA VAL A 222 -11.50 -67.92 -30.19
C VAL A 222 -12.14 -68.88 -29.17
N GLU A 223 -13.47 -68.85 -29.05
CA GLU A 223 -14.24 -69.54 -27.99
C GLU A 223 -14.82 -70.89 -28.44
N ILE A 224 -14.87 -71.87 -27.53
CA ILE A 224 -15.37 -73.24 -27.68
C ILE A 224 -16.49 -73.46 -26.65
N PRO A 225 -17.73 -73.81 -27.04
CA PRO A 225 -18.89 -73.81 -26.16
C PRO A 225 -18.97 -75.03 -25.21
N ALA A 226 -19.71 -74.86 -24.11
CA ALA A 226 -19.87 -75.83 -23.01
C ALA A 226 -20.90 -76.94 -23.29
N GLU A 227 -20.79 -78.06 -22.57
CA GLU A 227 -21.65 -79.25 -22.71
C GLU A 227 -22.39 -79.59 -21.40
N TYR A 228 -23.66 -79.97 -21.48
CA TYR A 228 -24.58 -80.07 -20.31
C TYR A 228 -25.34 -81.41 -20.22
N LYS A 229 -25.59 -81.91 -18.99
CA LYS A 229 -26.37 -83.14 -18.68
C LYS A 229 -27.37 -82.92 -17.54
N ASN A 230 -28.54 -83.58 -17.57
CA ASN A 230 -29.60 -83.40 -16.57
C ASN A 230 -29.49 -84.41 -15.40
N ILE A 231 -29.71 -83.94 -14.16
CA ILE A 231 -29.75 -84.74 -12.92
C ILE A 231 -31.00 -84.35 -12.11
N THR A 232 -31.68 -85.33 -11.50
CA THR A 232 -32.85 -85.11 -10.62
C THR A 232 -32.44 -84.94 -9.15
N LYS A 233 -32.98 -83.95 -8.44
CA LYS A 233 -32.77 -83.76 -6.99
C LYS A 233 -34.09 -83.39 -6.29
N THR A 234 -34.33 -84.00 -5.12
CA THR A 234 -35.46 -83.66 -4.24
C THR A 234 -35.09 -82.43 -3.41
N VAL A 235 -35.88 -81.36 -3.52
CA VAL A 235 -35.64 -80.07 -2.85
C VAL A 235 -36.81 -79.77 -1.92
N VAL A 236 -36.51 -79.23 -0.73
CA VAL A 236 -37.50 -78.73 0.23
C VAL A 236 -38.13 -77.47 -0.38
N VAL A 237 -39.41 -77.52 -0.74
CA VAL A 237 -40.13 -76.38 -1.35
C VAL A 237 -40.57 -75.39 -0.30
N ARG A 238 -40.92 -75.89 0.90
CA ARG A 238 -41.24 -75.05 2.05
C ARG A 238 -40.57 -75.62 3.30
N PRO A 239 -39.62 -74.90 3.92
CA PRO A 239 -39.00 -75.32 5.17
C PRO A 239 -40.01 -75.24 6.32
N ALA A 240 -39.71 -75.90 7.44
CA ALA A 240 -40.57 -75.83 8.61
C ALA A 240 -40.58 -74.38 9.16
N GLU A 241 -41.77 -73.82 9.38
CA GLU A 241 -41.95 -72.44 9.83
C GLU A 241 -42.57 -72.41 11.24
N THR A 242 -42.11 -71.49 12.07
CA THR A 242 -42.68 -71.25 13.40
C THR A 242 -43.58 -70.01 13.38
N LYS A 243 -44.85 -70.18 13.74
CA LYS A 243 -45.77 -69.05 13.93
C LYS A 243 -45.63 -68.52 15.35
N VAL A 244 -45.27 -67.25 15.48
CA VAL A 244 -45.13 -66.54 16.77
C VAL A 244 -46.46 -65.89 17.13
N ILE A 245 -47.03 -66.24 18.29
CA ILE A 245 -48.21 -65.56 18.84
C ILE A 245 -47.74 -64.65 19.98
N GLU A 246 -47.97 -63.34 19.83
CA GLU A 246 -47.52 -62.32 20.78
C GLU A 246 -48.57 -62.05 21.86
N VAL A 247 -48.15 -62.05 23.13
CA VAL A 247 -48.97 -61.62 24.27
C VAL A 247 -48.55 -60.20 24.66
N PRO A 248 -49.45 -59.19 24.63
CA PRO A 248 -49.09 -57.78 24.78
C PRO A 248 -48.64 -57.41 26.21
N ALA A 249 -47.77 -56.41 26.30
CA ALA A 249 -47.22 -55.88 27.55
C ALA A 249 -48.24 -55.06 28.37
N GLU A 250 -48.02 -54.96 29.68
CA GLU A 250 -48.88 -54.22 30.61
C GLU A 250 -48.17 -52.93 31.10
N TYR A 251 -48.86 -51.79 31.00
CA TYR A 251 -48.32 -50.45 31.31
C TYR A 251 -49.04 -49.79 32.49
N LYS A 252 -48.31 -49.01 33.30
CA LYS A 252 -48.84 -48.17 34.39
C LYS A 252 -48.41 -46.72 34.21
N THR A 253 -49.31 -45.77 34.44
CA THR A 253 -49.05 -44.33 34.25
C THR A 253 -48.57 -43.67 35.54
N VAL A 254 -47.50 -42.87 35.48
CA VAL A 254 -46.94 -42.11 36.62
C VAL A 254 -46.77 -40.64 36.23
N LYS A 255 -47.11 -39.72 37.13
CA LYS A 255 -47.01 -38.27 36.92
C LYS A 255 -45.58 -37.77 37.12
N LYS A 256 -45.02 -37.08 36.12
CA LYS A 256 -43.66 -36.50 36.17
C LYS A 256 -43.71 -35.01 35.83
N THR A 257 -43.20 -34.18 36.73
CA THR A 257 -43.08 -32.73 36.51
C THR A 257 -41.81 -32.44 35.75
N VAL A 258 -41.94 -31.87 34.55
CA VAL A 258 -40.82 -31.55 33.65
C VAL A 258 -40.77 -30.04 33.45
N MET A 259 -39.56 -29.48 33.46
CA MET A 259 -39.33 -28.07 33.17
C MET A 259 -39.51 -27.84 31.67
N VAL A 260 -40.57 -27.14 31.29
CA VAL A 260 -40.91 -26.90 29.88
C VAL A 260 -40.25 -25.65 29.32
N LYS A 261 -39.91 -24.68 30.19
CA LYS A 261 -39.14 -23.51 29.80
C LYS A 261 -38.18 -23.08 30.91
N ALA A 262 -36.89 -23.03 30.59
CA ALA A 262 -35.86 -22.58 31.54
C ALA A 262 -35.95 -21.07 31.80
N ALA A 263 -35.38 -20.63 32.93
CA ALA A 263 -35.33 -19.20 33.26
C ALA A 263 -34.43 -18.47 32.23
N GLU A 264 -34.93 -17.37 31.68
CA GLU A 264 -34.24 -16.58 30.66
C GLU A 264 -33.98 -15.17 31.19
N THR A 265 -32.81 -14.60 30.87
CA THR A 265 -32.50 -13.21 31.20
C THR A 265 -32.77 -12.31 30.00
N LYS A 266 -33.63 -11.30 30.19
CA LYS A 266 -33.88 -10.27 29.19
C LYS A 266 -32.94 -9.09 29.47
N THR A 267 -31.99 -8.85 28.57
CA THR A 267 -31.06 -7.72 28.66
C THR A 267 -31.62 -6.51 27.91
N THR A 268 -31.76 -5.37 28.60
CA THR A 268 -32.11 -4.08 27.97
C THR A 268 -30.93 -3.13 28.09
N GLU A 269 -30.49 -2.59 26.95
CA GLU A 269 -29.35 -1.66 26.90
C GLU A 269 -29.81 -0.22 27.17
N VAL A 270 -29.19 0.42 28.16
CA VAL A 270 -29.37 1.86 28.42
C VAL A 270 -28.25 2.61 27.71
N PRO A 271 -28.56 3.50 26.75
CA PRO A 271 -27.56 4.15 25.91
C PRO A 271 -26.70 5.14 26.69
N ALA A 272 -25.46 5.32 26.23
CA ALA A 272 -24.51 6.28 26.78
C ALA A 272 -24.99 7.73 26.61
N GLN A 273 -24.63 8.60 27.56
CA GLN A 273 -24.94 10.03 27.52
C GLN A 273 -23.68 10.86 27.26
N TYR A 274 -23.77 11.82 26.34
CA TYR A 274 -22.67 12.69 25.92
C TYR A 274 -22.98 14.17 26.21
N ARG A 275 -21.94 14.97 26.43
CA ARG A 275 -22.04 16.44 26.42
C ARG A 275 -21.04 17.02 25.43
N THR A 276 -21.42 18.07 24.72
CA THR A 276 -20.53 18.76 23.78
C THR A 276 -19.72 19.83 24.50
N VAL A 277 -18.40 19.79 24.32
CA VAL A 277 -17.49 20.83 24.80
C VAL A 277 -16.83 21.49 23.58
N SER A 278 -16.84 22.83 23.54
CA SER A 278 -16.20 23.61 22.48
C SER A 278 -14.90 24.22 22.98
N ASN A 279 -13.80 23.92 22.29
CA ASN A 279 -12.48 24.48 22.56
C ASN A 279 -11.94 25.16 21.29
N ARG A 280 -11.19 26.26 21.46
CA ARG A 280 -10.48 26.92 20.36
C ARG A 280 -9.08 26.34 20.24
N ARG A 281 -8.73 25.82 19.07
CA ARG A 281 -7.40 25.28 18.76
C ARG A 281 -6.69 26.22 17.77
N LEU A 282 -5.45 26.59 18.08
CA LEU A 282 -4.58 27.30 17.15
C LEU A 282 -4.25 26.35 15.98
N VAL A 283 -4.70 26.69 14.78
CA VAL A 283 -4.46 25.90 13.56
C VAL A 283 -3.13 26.30 12.95
N LYS A 284 -2.88 27.60 12.88
CA LYS A 284 -1.64 28.16 12.33
C LYS A 284 -1.14 29.27 13.24
N ALA A 285 0.06 29.07 13.79
CA ALA A 285 0.76 30.11 14.51
C ALA A 285 1.18 31.21 13.52
N GLY A 286 0.80 32.46 13.83
CA GLY A 286 1.23 33.64 13.12
C GLY A 286 2.68 34.03 13.43
N GLY A 287 3.06 35.25 13.08
CA GLY A 287 4.40 35.81 13.30
C GLY A 287 5.11 36.26 12.00
N PHE A 288 6.38 36.66 12.13
CA PHE A 288 7.25 37.08 11.02
C PHE A 288 7.81 35.89 10.22
N SER A 289 6.91 35.03 9.74
CA SER A 289 7.27 33.73 9.17
C SER A 289 7.17 33.66 7.65
N GLU A 290 6.42 34.56 7.00
CA GLU A 290 6.20 34.51 5.55
C GLU A 290 6.93 35.64 4.81
N TRP A 291 7.70 35.26 3.79
CA TRP A 291 8.33 36.18 2.86
C TRP A 291 7.34 36.63 1.81
N ARG A 292 7.20 37.95 1.64
CA ARG A 292 6.37 38.54 0.60
C ARG A 292 7.15 39.55 -0.22
N GLU A 293 6.75 39.68 -1.47
CA GLU A 293 7.28 40.69 -2.38
C GLU A 293 6.80 42.07 -1.93
N VAL A 294 7.72 43.02 -1.83
CA VAL A 294 7.46 44.39 -1.39
C VAL A 294 8.05 45.38 -2.38
N LEU A 295 7.53 46.62 -2.39
CA LEU A 295 8.15 47.68 -3.17
C LEU A 295 9.61 47.88 -2.75
N CYS A 296 10.52 47.78 -3.71
CA CYS A 296 11.91 48.10 -3.48
C CYS A 296 12.09 49.56 -3.05
N GLN A 297 13.05 49.82 -2.17
CA GLN A 297 13.28 51.17 -1.59
C GLN A 297 13.48 52.27 -2.65
N ASN A 298 14.08 51.94 -3.80
CA ASN A 298 14.26 52.88 -4.91
C ASN A 298 12.96 53.27 -5.64
N LYS A 299 11.86 52.55 -5.40
CA LYS A 299 10.52 52.83 -5.95
C LYS A 299 9.63 53.60 -4.96
N ILE A 300 9.97 53.63 -3.67
CA ILE A 300 9.24 54.40 -2.65
C ILE A 300 9.80 55.82 -2.58
N ASN A 301 9.36 56.66 -3.53
CA ASN A 301 9.73 58.08 -3.57
C ASN A 301 8.68 58.97 -2.88
N ALA A 302 8.97 60.27 -2.75
CA ALA A 302 8.06 61.24 -2.11
C ALA A 302 6.64 61.23 -2.72
N VAL A 303 6.54 61.05 -4.04
CA VAL A 303 5.25 60.97 -4.75
C VAL A 303 4.49 59.70 -4.34
N LYS A 304 5.18 58.56 -4.24
CA LYS A 304 4.57 57.30 -3.79
C LYS A 304 4.07 57.39 -2.35
N VAL A 305 4.82 58.04 -1.47
CA VAL A 305 4.37 58.28 -0.08
C VAL A 305 3.14 59.17 -0.05
N GLN A 306 3.08 60.21 -0.89
CA GLN A 306 1.92 61.09 -1.03
C GLN A 306 0.66 60.32 -1.44
N GLU A 307 0.78 59.43 -2.44
CA GLU A 307 -0.31 58.58 -2.91
C GLU A 307 -0.83 57.66 -1.81
N ILE A 308 0.08 57.05 -1.02
CA ILE A 308 -0.29 56.19 0.11
C ILE A 308 -0.99 56.99 1.20
N GLN A 309 -0.47 58.16 1.57
CA GLN A 309 -1.12 59.04 2.56
C GLN A 309 -2.52 59.47 2.08
N ALA A 310 -2.66 59.88 0.82
CA ALA A 310 -3.95 60.24 0.24
C ALA A 310 -4.93 59.05 0.23
N ALA A 311 -4.46 57.86 -0.15
CA ALA A 311 -5.24 56.64 -0.17
C ALA A 311 -5.72 56.24 1.23
N LEU A 312 -4.82 56.22 2.23
CA LEU A 312 -5.17 55.95 3.63
C LEU A 312 -6.24 56.90 4.15
N LYS A 313 -6.07 58.21 3.89
CA LYS A 313 -7.05 59.23 4.27
C LYS A 313 -8.39 59.02 3.59
N SER A 314 -8.40 58.69 2.30
CA SER A 314 -9.64 58.40 1.54
C SER A 314 -10.39 57.17 2.07
N LYS A 315 -9.66 56.19 2.62
CA LYS A 315 -10.18 54.95 3.21
C LYS A 315 -10.60 55.12 4.67
N GLY A 316 -10.50 56.34 5.23
CA GLY A 316 -10.92 56.65 6.60
C GLY A 316 -9.86 56.44 7.68
N TYR A 317 -8.62 56.11 7.30
CA TYR A 317 -7.49 56.00 8.22
C TYR A 317 -6.79 57.35 8.30
N ASN A 318 -6.28 57.75 9.47
CA ASN A 318 -5.64 59.06 9.63
C ASN A 318 -4.11 58.96 9.53
N PRO A 319 -3.50 59.20 8.35
CA PRO A 319 -2.04 59.15 8.18
C PRO A 319 -1.32 60.38 8.74
N GLY A 320 -2.04 61.38 9.26
CA GLY A 320 -1.52 62.71 9.57
C GLY A 320 -1.60 63.67 8.37
N PRO A 321 -0.79 64.75 8.37
CA PRO A 321 -0.62 65.60 7.20
C PRO A 321 -0.12 64.80 5.99
N ILE A 322 -0.59 65.16 4.80
CA ILE A 322 -0.05 64.61 3.54
C ILE A 322 1.21 65.42 3.22
N ASP A 323 2.34 65.03 3.81
CA ASP A 323 3.62 65.74 3.81
C ASP A 323 4.73 65.00 3.05
N ASN A 324 4.39 63.89 2.38
CA ASN A 324 5.29 63.02 1.63
C ASN A 324 6.34 62.32 2.52
N VAL A 325 6.15 62.34 3.84
CA VAL A 325 7.03 61.69 4.81
C VAL A 325 6.32 60.46 5.37
N MET A 326 6.98 59.30 5.31
CA MET A 326 6.49 58.08 5.96
C MET A 326 6.71 58.17 7.48
N GLY A 327 5.97 59.07 8.14
CA GLY A 327 6.07 59.37 9.57
C GLY A 327 5.27 58.40 10.44
N LYS A 328 5.40 58.53 11.77
CA LYS A 328 4.76 57.64 12.76
C LYS A 328 3.25 57.48 12.51
N MET A 329 2.53 58.58 12.24
CA MET A 329 1.09 58.53 11.97
C MET A 329 0.75 57.76 10.69
N THR A 330 1.47 58.00 9.61
CA THR A 330 1.28 57.28 8.34
C THR A 330 1.55 55.79 8.52
N LYS A 331 2.61 55.43 9.25
CA LYS A 331 2.94 54.03 9.58
C LYS A 331 1.84 53.37 10.42
N SER A 332 1.35 54.05 11.46
CA SER A 332 0.26 53.53 12.31
C SER A 332 -1.04 53.37 11.54
N ALA A 333 -1.40 54.33 10.67
CA ALA A 333 -2.57 54.24 9.81
C ALA A 333 -2.48 53.07 8.83
N LEU A 334 -1.29 52.82 8.27
CA LEU A 334 -1.04 51.70 7.37
C LEU A 334 -1.16 50.35 8.08
N VAL A 335 -0.60 50.22 9.29
CA VAL A 335 -0.74 49.02 10.13
C VAL A 335 -2.20 48.76 10.49
N GLN A 336 -2.95 49.81 10.82
CA GLN A 336 -4.38 49.68 11.13
C GLN A 336 -5.18 49.24 9.90
N PHE A 337 -4.91 49.84 8.75
CA PHE A 337 -5.49 49.42 7.48
C PHE A 337 -5.21 47.95 7.17
N GLN A 338 -3.98 47.49 7.37
CA GLN A 338 -3.61 46.08 7.15
C GLN A 338 -4.40 45.14 8.07
N LYS A 339 -4.49 45.47 9.36
CA LYS A 339 -5.26 44.68 10.34
C LYS A 339 -6.73 44.56 9.96
N ASP A 340 -7.36 45.68 9.64
CA ASP A 340 -8.80 45.73 9.40
C ASP A 340 -9.20 45.06 8.08
N ASN A 341 -8.25 44.91 7.15
CA ASN A 341 -8.46 44.22 5.86
C ASN A 341 -7.88 42.80 5.83
N GLY A 342 -7.43 42.25 6.96
CA GLY A 342 -6.85 40.91 7.04
C GLY A 342 -5.56 40.74 6.22
N LEU A 343 -4.82 41.82 5.99
CA LEU A 343 -3.57 41.84 5.25
C LEU A 343 -2.37 41.62 6.17
N PRO A 344 -1.24 41.12 5.63
CA PRO A 344 0.00 41.01 6.40
C PRO A 344 0.43 42.37 6.94
N ILE A 345 0.84 42.40 8.21
CA ILE A 345 1.15 43.63 8.93
C ILE A 345 2.65 43.91 8.83
N GLY A 346 3.01 45.20 8.69
CA GLY A 346 4.36 45.67 8.97
C GLY A 346 5.25 45.96 7.76
N GLN A 347 4.79 45.66 6.54
CA GLN A 347 5.52 45.98 5.30
C GLN A 347 4.56 46.51 4.24
N LEU A 348 5.04 47.32 3.30
CA LEU A 348 4.27 47.79 2.15
C LEU A 348 4.36 46.77 1.01
N ASP A 349 3.61 45.68 1.14
CA ASP A 349 3.50 44.65 0.12
C ASP A 349 2.53 45.04 -1.00
N PHE A 350 2.55 44.27 -2.09
CA PHE A 350 1.71 44.53 -3.26
C PHE A 350 0.21 44.36 -2.97
N ASP A 351 -0.16 43.45 -2.06
CA ASP A 351 -1.54 43.27 -1.64
C ASP A 351 -2.05 44.51 -0.87
N THR A 352 -1.22 45.10 -0.01
CA THR A 352 -1.51 46.36 0.67
C THR A 352 -1.67 47.50 -0.32
N LEU A 353 -0.77 47.65 -1.29
CA LEU A 353 -0.86 48.71 -2.31
C LEU A 353 -2.12 48.57 -3.18
N LYS A 354 -2.43 47.34 -3.58
CA LYS A 354 -3.64 47.01 -4.33
C LYS A 354 -4.90 47.33 -3.54
N ALA A 355 -4.96 46.96 -2.25
CA ALA A 355 -6.10 47.25 -1.39
C ALA A 355 -6.28 48.76 -1.14
N LEU A 356 -5.17 49.51 -1.09
CA LEU A 356 -5.17 50.98 -1.02
C LEU A 356 -5.55 51.64 -2.35
N GLY A 357 -5.44 50.93 -3.49
CA GLY A 357 -5.67 51.48 -4.81
C GLY A 357 -4.51 52.34 -5.32
N VAL A 358 -3.29 52.09 -4.84
CA VAL A 358 -2.07 52.79 -5.25
C VAL A 358 -1.34 51.97 -6.32
N SER A 359 -0.93 52.61 -7.41
CA SER A 359 -0.18 51.95 -8.49
C SER A 359 1.25 51.60 -8.05
N TYR A 360 1.86 50.56 -8.63
CA TYR A 360 3.18 50.07 -8.20
C TYR A 360 4.05 49.58 -9.36
#